data_AF-A0A0H3FA67-F1
#
_entry.id   AF-A0A0H3FA67-F1
#
_cell.length_a   1.000
_cell.length_b   1.000
_cell.length_c   1.000
_cell.angle_alpha   90.00
_cell.angle_beta   90.00
_cell.angle_gamma   90.00
#
_symmetry.space_group_name_H-M   'P 1'
#
loop_
_entity.id
_entity.type
_entity.pdbx_description
1 polymer ?
#
loop_
_entity_poly.entity_id
_entity_poly.type
_entity_poly.pdbx_seq_one_letter_code
_entity_poly.pdbx_strand_id
1 'polypeptide(L)'
;MVWQPLMATDDVINAAISAPRIDPDIQIMFSIDHVFKRLAASPFRQRFHLGAKEYRYCQDKGPETVSQHAADFIAKRLAPAEPEQDGKQTPMRGHPVFIAQHATATCCRGCLEKWHHIPAHTAMTPAQQHYAVTVILHWLHQEMQRPAPVAKERKSNKKISDTPDNAQQMNLL
;
A
#
# COMPACT_ATOMS: atom_id res chain seq x y z
N MET A 1 -5.22 -22.85 7.20
CA MET A 1 -4.93 -21.90 8.28
C MET A 1 -5.35 -20.52 7.79
N VAL A 2 -6.26 -19.84 8.50
CA VAL A 2 -6.77 -18.53 8.08
C VAL A 2 -5.67 -17.50 8.34
N TRP A 3 -5.28 -16.71 7.32
CA TRP A 3 -4.36 -15.60 7.52
C TRP A 3 -5.09 -14.49 8.28
N GLN A 4 -4.80 -14.34 9.57
CA GLN A 4 -5.47 -13.40 10.46
C GLN A 4 -4.43 -12.59 11.24
N PRO A 5 -4.30 -11.28 10.98
CA PRO A 5 -3.45 -10.42 11.79
C PRO A 5 -4.14 -9.98 13.06
N LEU A 6 -3.35 -9.61 14.05
CA LEU A 6 -3.84 -8.88 15.21
C LEU A 6 -4.35 -7.51 14.74
N MET A 7 -5.65 -7.28 14.88
CA MET A 7 -6.30 -6.00 14.58
C MET A 7 -6.43 -5.18 15.87
N ALA A 8 -6.38 -3.85 15.75
CA ALA A 8 -6.75 -2.95 16.84
C ALA A 8 -8.25 -3.06 17.14
N THR A 9 -8.63 -2.77 18.39
CA THR A 9 -10.05 -2.60 18.77
C THR A 9 -10.57 -1.25 18.29
N ASP A 10 -11.89 -1.14 18.10
CA ASP A 10 -12.56 0.06 17.59
C ASP A 10 -12.28 1.31 18.44
N ASP A 11 -12.06 1.15 19.76
CA ASP A 11 -11.73 2.24 20.68
C ASP A 11 -10.38 2.90 20.33
N VAL A 12 -9.38 2.12 19.93
CA VAL A 12 -8.05 2.62 19.56
C VAL A 12 -8.08 3.33 18.20
N ILE A 13 -8.94 2.86 17.30
CA ILE A 13 -9.16 3.45 15.98
C ILE A 13 -9.80 4.83 16.11
N ASN A 14 -10.86 4.95 16.92
CA ASN A 14 -11.61 6.20 17.09
C ASN A 14 -10.78 7.32 17.77
N ALA A 15 -9.90 6.96 18.71
CA ALA A 15 -8.99 7.90 19.35
C ALA A 15 -7.93 8.47 18.39
N ALA A 16 -7.52 7.72 17.36
CA ALA A 16 -6.46 8.13 16.42
C ALA A 16 -6.91 9.19 15.39
N ILE A 17 -8.20 9.21 15.06
CA ILE A 17 -8.80 10.15 14.09
C ILE A 17 -9.38 11.39 14.79
N SER A 18 -9.57 11.32 16.10
CA SER A 18 -10.04 12.43 16.94
C SER A 18 -8.91 13.40 17.27
N ALA A 19 -8.61 14.32 16.35
CA ALA A 19 -7.85 15.54 16.63
C ALA A 19 -8.72 16.78 16.35
N PRO A 20 -8.62 17.85 17.16
CA PRO A 20 -9.57 18.95 17.12
C PRO A 20 -9.34 19.80 15.87
N ARG A 21 -10.23 19.68 14.89
CA ARG A 21 -10.50 20.76 13.93
C ARG A 21 -11.96 21.14 14.06
N ILE A 22 -12.12 22.41 14.44
CA ILE A 22 -13.32 23.26 14.57
C ILE A 22 -14.40 22.87 13.54
N ASP A 23 -15.27 21.93 13.88
CA ASP A 23 -16.68 21.93 13.44
C ASP A 23 -17.48 20.87 14.23
N PRO A 24 -18.47 21.26 15.05
CA PRO A 24 -19.24 20.33 15.90
C PRO A 24 -20.11 19.36 15.09
N ASP A 25 -20.40 19.64 13.82
CA ASP A 25 -21.20 18.78 12.93
C ASP A 25 -20.36 17.67 12.21
N ILE A 26 -19.03 17.65 12.38
CA ILE A 26 -18.10 16.67 11.76
C ILE A 26 -17.84 15.45 12.69
N GLN A 27 -18.50 15.36 13.83
CA GLN A 27 -18.35 14.21 14.75
C GLN A 27 -19.08 12.93 14.29
N ILE A 28 -19.84 12.99 13.19
CA ILE A 28 -20.58 11.84 12.66
C ILE A 28 -19.77 11.22 11.52
N MET A 29 -19.25 10.00 11.73
CA MET A 29 -18.94 9.01 10.68
C MET A 29 -17.47 8.86 10.19
N PHE A 30 -16.47 8.85 11.07
CA PHE A 30 -15.10 8.43 10.74
C PHE A 30 -14.75 7.01 11.25
N SER A 31 -15.61 6.03 10.99
CA SER A 31 -15.23 4.62 11.14
C SER A 31 -14.31 4.18 9.98
N ILE A 32 -13.47 3.17 10.22
CA ILE A 32 -12.76 2.43 9.16
C ILE A 32 -13.74 2.03 8.04
N ASP A 33 -14.96 1.59 8.38
CA ASP A 33 -15.98 1.22 7.40
C ASP A 33 -16.34 2.35 6.44
N HIS A 34 -16.43 3.58 6.95
CA HIS A 34 -16.73 4.75 6.12
C HIS A 34 -15.59 5.03 5.12
N VAL A 35 -14.34 4.92 5.59
CA VAL A 35 -13.16 5.08 4.72
C VAL A 35 -13.13 3.99 3.66
N PHE A 36 -13.35 2.72 4.02
CA PHE A 36 -13.39 1.62 3.06
C PHE A 36 -14.54 1.76 2.06
N LYS A 37 -15.72 2.25 2.47
CA LYS A 37 -16.82 2.59 1.55
C LYS A 37 -16.41 3.67 0.54
N ARG A 38 -15.72 4.72 0.98
CA ARG A 38 -15.20 5.77 0.09
C ARG A 38 -14.09 5.26 -0.84
N LEU A 39 -13.15 4.46 -0.34
CA LEU A 39 -12.09 3.84 -1.13
C LEU A 39 -12.68 2.92 -2.20
N ALA A 40 -13.70 2.15 -1.83
CA ALA A 40 -14.45 1.29 -2.74
C ALA A 40 -15.27 2.07 -3.77
N ALA A 41 -15.42 3.39 -3.70
CA ALA A 41 -16.00 4.21 -4.76
C ALA A 41 -14.95 4.79 -5.73
N SER A 42 -13.64 4.60 -5.46
CA SER A 42 -12.56 5.14 -6.28
C SER A 42 -12.04 4.12 -7.31
N PRO A 43 -12.23 4.36 -8.63
CA PRO A 43 -11.73 3.45 -9.67
C PRO A 43 -10.22 3.25 -9.63
N PHE A 44 -9.46 4.24 -9.15
CA PHE A 44 -8.01 4.09 -9.00
C PHE A 44 -7.66 3.11 -7.88
N ARG A 45 -8.33 3.21 -6.72
CA ARG A 45 -8.04 2.40 -5.53
C ARG A 45 -8.52 0.96 -5.68
N GLN A 46 -9.64 0.74 -6.37
CA GLN A 46 -10.17 -0.60 -6.64
C GLN A 46 -9.26 -1.48 -7.51
N ARG A 47 -8.31 -0.89 -8.26
CA ARG A 47 -7.46 -1.64 -9.20
C ARG A 47 -6.31 -2.40 -8.53
N PHE A 48 -6.06 -2.13 -7.25
CA PHE A 48 -5.01 -2.79 -6.50
C PHE A 48 -5.53 -4.13 -5.97
N HIS A 49 -4.76 -5.18 -6.26
CA HIS A 49 -4.96 -6.53 -5.73
C HIS A 49 -3.60 -7.17 -5.52
N LEU A 50 -3.52 -8.15 -4.61
CA LEU A 50 -2.30 -8.94 -4.45
C LEU A 50 -1.99 -9.69 -5.74
N GLY A 51 -0.73 -9.62 -6.17
CA GLY A 51 -0.19 -10.52 -7.19
C GLY A 51 0.19 -11.87 -6.57
N ALA A 52 0.48 -12.86 -7.42
CA ALA A 52 0.87 -14.20 -6.94
C ALA A 52 2.11 -14.18 -6.03
N LYS A 53 3.06 -13.25 -6.28
CA LYS A 53 4.27 -13.11 -5.46
C LYS A 53 3.96 -12.52 -4.09
N GLU A 54 3.19 -11.44 -4.04
CA GLU A 54 2.80 -10.79 -2.80
C GLU A 54 1.87 -11.67 -1.94
N TYR A 55 0.94 -12.39 -2.58
CA TYR A 55 0.09 -13.37 -1.91
C TYR A 55 0.92 -14.51 -1.29
N ARG A 56 1.87 -15.08 -2.06
CA ARG A 56 2.80 -16.08 -1.53
C ARG A 56 3.66 -15.53 -0.39
N TYR A 57 4.11 -14.29 -0.48
CA TYR A 57 4.85 -13.65 0.61
C TYR A 57 4.05 -13.63 1.91
N CYS A 58 2.76 -13.29 1.87
CA CYS A 58 1.88 -13.34 3.04
C CYS A 58 1.75 -14.76 3.62
N GLN A 59 1.67 -15.79 2.77
CA GLN A 59 1.62 -17.18 3.21
C GLN A 59 2.94 -17.63 3.85
N ASP A 60 4.07 -17.34 3.21
CA ASP A 60 5.39 -17.80 3.62
C ASP A 60 5.88 -17.11 4.91
N LYS A 61 5.52 -15.84 5.12
CA LYS A 61 5.94 -15.04 6.29
C LYS A 61 4.92 -15.02 7.43
N GLY A 62 3.64 -15.21 7.13
CA GLY A 62 2.58 -15.14 8.11
C GLY A 62 2.21 -13.71 8.55
N PRO A 63 1.11 -13.57 9.29
CA PRO A 63 0.50 -12.28 9.58
C PRO A 63 1.33 -11.41 10.53
N GLU A 64 2.01 -12.00 11.52
CA GLU A 64 2.83 -11.25 12.49
C GLU A 64 3.99 -10.52 11.83
N THR A 65 4.78 -11.23 11.00
CA THR A 65 5.90 -10.62 10.27
C THR A 65 5.42 -9.53 9.31
N VAL A 66 4.30 -9.76 8.60
CA VAL A 66 3.74 -8.74 7.70
C VAL A 66 3.24 -7.52 8.48
N SER A 67 2.69 -7.71 9.68
CA SER A 67 2.28 -6.63 10.59
C SER A 67 3.48 -5.80 11.05
N GLN A 68 4.59 -6.44 11.42
CA GLN A 68 5.83 -5.74 11.77
C GLN A 68 6.36 -4.92 10.58
N HIS A 69 6.34 -5.47 9.36
CA HIS A 69 6.75 -4.73 8.17
C HIS A 69 5.86 -3.51 7.91
N ALA A 70 4.55 -3.61 8.14
CA ALA A 70 3.64 -2.49 8.02
C ALA A 70 3.98 -1.37 9.02
N ALA A 71 4.20 -1.71 10.28
CA ALA A 71 4.63 -0.76 11.31
C ALA A 71 5.94 -0.08 10.93
N ASP A 72 6.94 -0.86 10.53
CA ASP A 72 8.25 -0.36 10.11
C ASP A 72 8.16 0.60 8.93
N PHE A 73 7.36 0.28 7.90
CA PHE A 73 7.22 1.14 6.73
C PHE A 73 6.50 2.45 7.08
N ILE A 74 5.45 2.40 7.90
CA ILE A 74 4.77 3.62 8.35
C ILE A 74 5.72 4.49 9.17
N ALA A 75 6.40 3.92 10.17
CA ALA A 75 7.31 4.65 11.04
C ALA A 75 8.47 5.30 10.25
N LYS A 76 9.08 4.57 9.32
CA LYS A 76 10.28 5.04 8.60
C LYS A 76 9.95 5.97 7.44
N ARG A 77 8.83 5.76 6.73
CA ARG A 77 8.55 6.42 5.44
C ARG A 77 7.39 7.42 5.47
N LEU A 78 6.53 7.40 6.49
CA LEU A 78 5.31 8.21 6.53
C LEU A 78 5.17 9.03 7.81
N ALA A 79 5.74 8.55 8.92
CA ALA A 79 5.63 9.20 10.22
C ALA A 79 6.38 10.53 10.37
N PRO A 80 7.55 10.76 9.75
CA PRO A 80 8.19 12.07 9.80
C PRO A 80 7.26 13.17 9.27
N ALA A 81 7.42 14.40 9.78
CA ALA A 81 6.64 15.55 9.32
C ALA A 81 6.85 15.81 7.82
N GLU A 82 8.10 15.68 7.37
CA GLU A 82 8.53 15.80 5.98
C GLU A 82 9.24 14.52 5.53
N PRO A 83 8.50 13.48 5.07
CA PRO A 83 9.13 12.26 4.61
C PRO A 83 9.95 12.48 3.34
N GLU A 84 11.08 11.75 3.23
CA GLU A 84 11.89 11.76 2.02
C GLU A 84 11.07 11.31 0.81
N GLN A 85 11.09 12.11 -0.26
CA GLN A 85 10.39 11.83 -1.52
C GLN A 85 8.88 11.59 -1.32
N ASP A 86 8.20 12.38 -0.48
CA ASP A 86 6.75 12.25 -0.29
C ASP A 86 5.99 12.26 -1.63
N GLY A 87 5.06 11.30 -1.77
CA GLY A 87 4.38 10.97 -3.03
C GLY A 87 5.08 9.88 -3.85
N LYS A 88 6.32 9.51 -3.54
CA LYS A 88 7.12 8.49 -4.23
C LYS A 88 7.81 7.48 -3.30
N GLN A 89 7.70 7.66 -1.97
CA GLN A 89 8.37 6.83 -0.96
C GLN A 89 7.90 5.38 -0.92
N THR A 90 6.69 5.10 -1.44
CA THR A 90 6.09 3.76 -1.44
C THR A 90 6.08 3.18 -2.86
N PRO A 91 6.91 2.17 -3.15
CA PRO A 91 6.90 1.47 -4.43
C PRO A 91 5.50 0.93 -4.78
N MET A 92 5.21 0.77 -6.07
CA MET A 92 3.89 0.27 -6.51
C MET A 92 3.73 -1.25 -6.39
N ARG A 93 4.84 -2.01 -6.22
CA ARG A 93 4.90 -3.48 -6.22
C ARG A 93 6.08 -4.00 -5.40
N GLY A 94 6.15 -5.33 -5.20
CA GLY A 94 7.31 -6.00 -4.62
C GLY A 94 7.15 -6.37 -3.14
N HIS A 95 6.12 -5.87 -2.46
CA HIS A 95 5.76 -6.28 -1.11
C HIS A 95 4.24 -6.11 -0.91
N PRO A 96 3.54 -7.04 -0.21
CA PRO A 96 2.09 -6.96 0.00
C PRO A 96 1.66 -5.65 0.67
N VAL A 97 2.40 -5.18 1.68
CA VAL A 97 2.14 -3.90 2.36
C VAL A 97 2.17 -2.71 1.40
N PHE A 98 3.05 -2.69 0.40
CA PHE A 98 3.09 -1.59 -0.56
C PHE A 98 1.83 -1.56 -1.44
N ILE A 99 1.34 -2.72 -1.86
CA ILE A 99 0.07 -2.83 -2.59
C ILE A 99 -1.07 -2.31 -1.71
N ALA A 100 -1.11 -2.76 -0.45
CA ALA A 100 -2.12 -2.35 0.52
C ALA A 100 -2.09 -0.84 0.74
N GLN A 101 -0.92 -0.23 0.93
CA GLN A 101 -0.79 1.22 1.12
C GLN A 101 -1.38 2.02 -0.05
N HIS A 102 -1.20 1.56 -1.29
CA HIS A 102 -1.81 2.21 -2.44
C HIS A 102 -3.31 1.94 -2.54
N ALA A 103 -3.77 0.73 -2.23
CA ALA A 103 -5.19 0.39 -2.19
C ALA A 103 -5.94 1.21 -1.14
N THR A 104 -5.34 1.41 0.03
CA THR A 104 -5.96 2.07 1.18
C THR A 104 -5.59 3.54 1.33
N ALA A 105 -4.87 4.14 0.37
CA ALA A 105 -4.46 5.55 0.43
C ALA A 105 -3.59 5.93 1.65
N THR A 106 -2.74 5.02 2.10
CA THR A 106 -1.75 5.24 3.17
C THR A 106 -0.31 5.30 2.63
N CYS A 107 -0.14 5.58 1.33
CA CYS A 107 1.15 5.56 0.62
C CYS A 107 1.94 6.88 0.62
N CYS A 108 1.32 8.01 0.97
CA CYS A 108 2.00 9.32 1.12
C CYS A 108 1.21 10.26 2.04
N ARG A 109 1.80 11.39 2.47
CA ARG A 109 1.13 12.37 3.35
C ARG A 109 -0.12 12.94 2.69
N GLY A 110 -0.06 13.31 1.42
CA GLY A 110 -1.23 13.83 0.70
C GLY A 110 -2.40 12.83 0.59
N CYS A 111 -2.10 11.52 0.52
CA CYS A 111 -3.15 10.50 0.58
C CYS A 111 -3.71 10.35 2.01
N LEU A 112 -2.84 10.32 3.02
CA LEU A 112 -3.23 10.25 4.44
C LEU A 112 -4.13 11.43 4.83
N GLU A 113 -3.80 12.64 4.40
CA GLU A 113 -4.60 13.83 4.67
C GLU A 113 -5.96 13.77 3.98
N LYS A 114 -5.99 13.47 2.68
CA LYS A 114 -7.22 13.46 1.88
C LYS A 114 -8.22 12.37 2.29
N TRP A 115 -7.72 11.19 2.64
CA TRP A 115 -8.55 10.01 2.84
C TRP A 115 -8.79 9.69 4.32
N HIS A 116 -7.82 10.02 5.18
CA HIS A 116 -7.84 9.65 6.60
C HIS A 116 -7.79 10.86 7.54
N HIS A 117 -7.72 12.08 7.00
CA HIS A 117 -7.65 13.32 7.77
C HIS A 117 -6.43 13.41 8.71
N ILE A 118 -5.37 12.65 8.41
CA ILE A 118 -4.09 12.73 9.11
C ILE A 118 -3.28 13.87 8.48
N PRO A 119 -3.02 14.98 9.18
CA PRO A 119 -2.54 16.23 8.59
C PRO A 119 -1.12 16.10 8.02
N ALA A 120 -0.88 16.60 6.81
CA ALA A 120 0.47 16.68 6.27
C ALA A 120 1.37 17.66 7.07
N HIS A 121 2.69 17.61 6.84
CA HIS A 121 3.66 18.55 7.44
C HIS A 121 3.72 18.53 8.98
N THR A 122 3.17 17.49 9.60
CA THR A 122 3.23 17.22 11.04
C THR A 122 3.58 15.77 11.24
N ALA A 123 4.47 15.48 12.21
CA ALA A 123 4.84 14.11 12.53
C ALA A 123 3.61 13.30 12.97
N MET A 124 3.49 12.06 12.50
CA MET A 124 2.38 11.19 12.90
C MET A 124 2.51 10.83 14.37
N THR A 125 1.42 10.99 15.11
CA THR A 125 1.33 10.46 16.48
C THR A 125 1.38 8.93 16.46
N PRO A 126 1.78 8.28 17.56
CA PRO A 126 1.73 6.82 17.66
C PRO A 126 0.34 6.25 17.34
N ALA A 127 -0.73 6.93 17.76
CA ALA A 127 -2.11 6.53 17.46
C ALA A 127 -2.41 6.59 15.95
N GLN A 128 -1.99 7.65 15.26
CA GLN A 128 -2.15 7.78 13.81
C GLN A 128 -1.36 6.71 13.04
N GLN A 129 -0.15 6.37 13.50
CA GLN A 129 0.66 5.31 12.90
C GLN A 129 -0.03 3.95 13.08
N HIS A 130 -0.48 3.66 14.29
CA HIS A 130 -1.20 2.42 14.61
C HIS A 130 -2.50 2.28 13.81
N TYR A 131 -3.25 3.38 13.65
CA TYR A 131 -4.43 3.42 12.78
C TYR A 131 -4.07 3.09 11.32
N ALA A 132 -3.04 3.72 10.75
CA ALA A 132 -2.63 3.45 9.37
C ALA A 132 -2.22 1.99 9.16
N VAL A 133 -1.51 1.40 10.13
CA VAL A 133 -1.17 -0.03 10.13
C VAL A 133 -2.44 -0.89 10.16
N THR A 134 -3.40 -0.56 11.03
CA THR A 134 -4.66 -1.31 11.14
C THR A 134 -5.44 -1.30 9.83
N VAL A 135 -5.55 -0.15 9.16
CA VAL A 135 -6.19 -0.02 7.84
C VAL A 135 -5.52 -0.91 6.79
N ILE A 136 -4.18 -0.92 6.75
CA ILE A 136 -3.41 -1.75 5.82
C ILE A 136 -3.67 -3.23 6.09
N LEU A 137 -3.61 -3.66 7.34
CA LEU A 137 -3.77 -5.07 7.72
C LEU A 137 -5.21 -5.55 7.50
N HIS A 138 -6.21 -4.69 7.70
CA HIS A 138 -7.61 -4.99 7.37
C HIS A 138 -7.77 -5.30 5.88
N TRP A 139 -7.21 -4.46 4.99
CA TRP A 139 -7.28 -4.70 3.55
C TRP A 139 -6.53 -5.97 3.15
N LEU A 140 -5.35 -6.22 3.71
CA LEU A 140 -4.61 -7.46 3.46
C LEU A 140 -5.38 -8.71 3.89
N HIS A 141 -6.10 -8.63 5.01
CA HIS A 141 -6.91 -9.75 5.49
C HIS A 141 -8.02 -10.08 4.49
N GLN A 142 -8.71 -9.07 3.96
CA GLN A 142 -9.72 -9.25 2.92
C GLN A 142 -9.14 -9.87 1.64
N GLU A 143 -7.97 -9.41 1.18
CA GLU A 143 -7.31 -9.96 -0.01
C GLU A 143 -6.84 -11.40 0.18
N MET A 144 -6.40 -11.76 1.38
CA MET A 144 -5.99 -13.12 1.72
C MET A 144 -7.16 -14.10 1.85
N GLN A 145 -8.40 -13.62 1.92
CA GLN A 145 -9.61 -14.46 1.84
C GLN A 145 -10.06 -14.73 0.39
N ARG A 146 -9.52 -14.00 -0.59
CA ARG A 146 -9.83 -14.21 -2.00
C ARG A 146 -9.10 -15.45 -2.52
N PRO A 147 -9.57 -16.06 -3.63
CA PRO A 147 -8.82 -17.12 -4.29
C PRO A 147 -7.40 -16.67 -4.64
N ALA A 148 -6.43 -17.56 -4.42
CA ALA A 148 -5.03 -17.27 -4.67
C ALA A 148 -4.81 -16.81 -6.14
N PRO A 149 -4.13 -15.68 -6.37
CA PRO A 149 -3.88 -15.19 -7.72
C PRO A 149 -3.01 -16.15 -8.53
N VAL A 150 -3.40 -16.42 -9.77
CA VAL A 150 -2.59 -17.23 -10.70
C VAL A 150 -1.34 -16.45 -11.11
N ALA A 151 -0.17 -17.09 -11.07
CA ALA A 151 1.07 -16.49 -11.51
C ALA A 151 1.02 -16.22 -13.02
N LYS A 152 1.20 -14.95 -13.43
CA LYS A 152 1.35 -14.61 -14.85
C LYS A 152 2.79 -14.87 -15.28
N GLU A 153 2.97 -15.66 -16.33
CA GLU A 153 4.28 -15.86 -16.96
C GLU A 153 4.84 -14.51 -17.46
N ARG A 154 6.08 -14.19 -17.08
CA ARG A 154 6.75 -13.00 -17.64
C ARG A 154 7.22 -13.36 -19.05
N LYS A 155 6.68 -12.70 -20.08
CA LYS A 155 7.30 -12.71 -21.42
C LYS A 155 8.70 -12.11 -21.29
N SER A 156 9.73 -12.92 -21.47
CA SER A 156 11.11 -12.46 -21.57
C SER A 156 11.23 -11.60 -22.83
N ASN A 157 11.52 -10.31 -22.67
CA ASN A 157 11.79 -9.44 -23.81
C ASN A 157 13.19 -9.77 -24.34
N LYS A 158 13.30 -10.79 -25.20
CA LYS A 158 14.55 -11.16 -25.87
C LYS A 158 14.81 -10.08 -26.93
N LYS A 159 15.70 -9.12 -26.64
CA LYS A 159 16.32 -8.29 -27.67
C LYS A 159 17.09 -9.23 -28.60
N ILE A 160 16.55 -9.49 -29.79
CA ILE A 160 17.30 -10.07 -30.89
C ILE A 160 18.10 -8.90 -31.49
N SER A 161 19.41 -8.90 -31.26
CA SER A 161 20.35 -8.02 -31.95
C SER A 161 20.84 -8.74 -33.20
N ASP A 162 20.11 -8.60 -34.30
CA ASP A 162 20.60 -9.00 -35.62
C ASP A 162 21.32 -7.80 -36.23
N THR A 163 22.63 -7.71 -36.01
CA THR A 163 23.54 -6.98 -36.91
C THR A 163 24.27 -8.05 -37.71
N PRO A 164 24.01 -8.20 -39.02
CA PRO A 164 24.87 -9.01 -39.84
C PRO A 164 26.20 -8.29 -40.04
N ASP A 165 27.26 -8.99 -39.65
CA ASP A 165 28.64 -8.73 -40.04
C ASP A 165 28.73 -8.82 -41.57
N ASN A 166 29.07 -7.72 -42.24
CA ASN A 166 29.35 -7.72 -43.67
C ASN A 166 30.76 -7.18 -43.90
N ALA A 167 31.74 -8.07 -43.73
CA ALA A 167 33.04 -7.96 -44.34
C ALA A 167 33.04 -8.66 -45.71
N GLN A 168 33.82 -8.11 -46.65
CA GLN A 168 34.14 -8.56 -48.03
C GLN A 168 33.21 -8.06 -49.14
N GLN A 169 33.66 -7.66 -50.33
CA GLN A 169 34.93 -7.19 -50.90
C GLN A 169 34.59 -6.81 -52.37
N MET A 170 35.29 -5.83 -52.95
CA MET A 170 35.51 -5.60 -54.41
C MET A 170 34.30 -5.49 -55.37
N ASN A 171 34.16 -4.34 -56.05
CA ASN A 171 34.53 -4.25 -57.47
C ASN A 171 34.40 -2.82 -58.07
N LEU A 172 35.50 -2.44 -58.74
CA LEU A 172 35.69 -1.61 -59.92
C LEU A 172 34.43 -1.09 -60.66
N LEU A 173 34.34 0.24 -60.81
CA LEU A 173 34.31 1.00 -62.08
C LEU A 173 34.43 2.50 -61.80
#